data_AF-A0AAE9DMS0-F1
#
_entry.id   AF-A0AAE9DMS0-F1
#
_cell.length_a   1.000
_cell.length_b   1.000
_cell.length_c   1.000
_cell.angle_alpha   90.00
_cell.angle_beta   90.00
_cell.angle_gamma   90.00
#
_symmetry.space_group_name_H-M   'P 1'
#
loop_
_entity.id
_entity.type
_entity.pdbx_description
1 polymer ?
#
loop_
_entity_poly.entity_id
_entity_poly.type
_entity_poly.pdbx_seq_one_letter_code
_entity_poly.pdbx_strand_id
1 'polypeptide(L)'
;MLKLENENVLLHQEIKVLKLKLSRVQNNRDQLETELSIIRAENDELKTIVYTLEKRLTQETPILSPQIDTPVSENSFENGSIKSYGKKEQEPEFFSETGPDFDSKWYKNICIAKSHPNYIVLRNCSQVEHQSLDDFIFFRTVDGKETVSGCPFPEGVIIPPQSEFTIYSDHPGARNVYGKSCILHRYNTFGSGKVTENIILDETGKETANYILCVFQE
;
A
#
# COMPACT_ATOMS: atom_id res chain seq x y z
N MET A 1 21.55 36.43 2.75
CA MET A 1 20.73 35.62 3.67
C MET A 1 19.52 35.08 2.92
N LEU A 2 18.38 35.78 2.82
CA LEU A 2 17.11 35.25 2.25
C LEU A 2 17.23 34.28 1.06
N LYS A 3 18.01 34.61 0.03
CA LYS A 3 18.14 33.74 -1.16
C LYS A 3 18.80 32.39 -0.84
N LEU A 4 19.85 32.39 -0.02
CA LEU A 4 20.53 31.18 0.46
C LEU A 4 19.65 30.38 1.43
N GLU A 5 18.84 31.05 2.25
CA GLU A 5 17.88 30.39 3.15
C GLU A 5 16.80 29.66 2.33
N ASN A 6 16.23 30.32 1.31
CA ASN A 6 15.26 29.70 0.40
C ASN A 6 15.86 28.54 -0.42
N GLU A 7 17.09 28.69 -0.93
CA GLU A 7 17.82 27.62 -1.64
C GLU A 7 18.07 26.41 -0.71
N ASN A 8 18.37 26.64 0.57
CA ASN A 8 18.59 25.57 1.55
C ASN A 8 17.28 24.84 1.93
N VAL A 9 16.16 25.56 2.06
CA VAL A 9 14.82 24.96 2.25
C VAL A 9 14.44 24.10 1.05
N LEU A 10 14.62 24.59 -0.18
CA LEU A 10 14.38 23.81 -1.41
C LEU A 10 15.23 22.53 -1.46
N LEU A 11 16.53 22.63 -1.19
CA LEU A 11 17.44 21.47 -1.13
C LEU A 11 17.04 20.47 -0.04
N HIS A 12 16.60 20.94 1.13
CA HIS A 12 16.11 20.07 2.20
C HIS A 12 14.89 19.27 1.75
N GLN A 13 13.94 19.94 1.08
CA GLN A 13 12.72 19.31 0.57
C GLN A 13 13.01 18.31 -0.57
N GLU A 14 13.94 18.64 -1.48
CA GLU A 14 14.42 17.68 -2.49
C GLU A 14 15.08 16.45 -1.86
N ILE A 15 15.91 16.63 -0.82
CA ILE A 15 16.52 15.51 -0.08
C ILE A 15 15.45 14.66 0.61
N LYS A 16 14.40 15.26 1.19
CA LYS A 16 13.26 14.54 1.80
C LYS A 16 12.53 13.69 0.75
N VAL A 17 12.17 14.30 -0.39
CA VAL A 17 11.55 13.59 -1.53
C VAL A 17 12.44 12.44 -2.03
N LEU A 18 13.74 12.64 -2.17
CA LEU A 18 14.68 11.61 -2.64
C LEU A 18 14.83 10.45 -1.64
N LYS A 19 14.88 10.71 -0.34
CA LYS A 19 14.87 9.67 0.70
C LYS A 19 13.60 8.82 0.62
N LEU A 20 12.45 9.46 0.50
CA LEU A 20 11.15 8.78 0.45
C LEU A 20 10.99 7.93 -0.83
N LYS A 21 11.50 8.42 -1.97
CA LYS A 21 11.62 7.61 -3.20
C LYS A 21 12.55 6.41 -3.02
N LEU A 22 13.70 6.59 -2.36
CA LEU A 22 14.65 5.51 -2.09
C LEU A 22 14.02 4.42 -1.19
N SER A 23 13.35 4.81 -0.11
CA SER A 23 12.64 3.89 0.77
C SER A 23 11.54 3.11 0.04
N ARG A 24 10.77 3.76 -0.86
CA ARG A 24 9.78 3.05 -1.70
C ARG A 24 10.44 2.03 -2.63
N VAL A 25 11.56 2.38 -3.27
CA VAL A 25 12.31 1.45 -4.13
C VAL A 25 12.88 0.26 -3.33
N GLN A 26 13.36 0.50 -2.11
CA GLN A 26 13.83 -0.56 -1.21
C GLN A 26 12.69 -1.51 -0.79
N ASN A 27 11.56 -0.97 -0.33
CA ASN A 27 10.38 -1.78 0.01
C ASN A 27 9.88 -2.63 -1.18
N ASN A 28 9.82 -2.03 -2.38
CA ASN A 28 9.41 -2.74 -3.59
C ASN A 28 10.40 -3.87 -3.94
N ARG A 29 11.71 -3.65 -3.80
CA ARG A 29 12.73 -4.70 -4.00
C ARG A 29 12.52 -5.85 -3.02
N ASP A 30 12.36 -5.54 -1.73
CA ASP A 30 12.28 -6.55 -0.67
C ASP A 30 10.99 -7.40 -0.81
N GLN A 31 9.89 -6.79 -1.27
CA GLN A 31 8.67 -7.49 -1.69
C GLN A 31 8.91 -8.41 -2.89
N LEU A 32 9.51 -7.91 -3.97
CA LEU A 32 9.80 -8.69 -5.18
C LEU A 32 10.80 -9.84 -4.91
N GLU A 33 11.78 -9.66 -4.03
CA GLU A 33 12.69 -10.72 -3.60
C GLU A 33 11.93 -11.82 -2.83
N THR A 34 10.95 -11.44 -2.01
CA THR A 34 10.07 -12.39 -1.30
C THR A 34 9.17 -13.16 -2.27
N GLU A 35 8.51 -12.48 -3.21
CA GLU A 35 7.68 -13.10 -4.24
C GLU A 35 8.48 -14.06 -5.14
N LEU A 36 9.68 -13.65 -5.58
CA LEU A 36 10.60 -14.50 -6.33
C LEU A 36 11.03 -15.74 -5.54
N SER A 37 11.16 -15.65 -4.21
CA SER A 37 11.46 -16.80 -3.36
C SER A 37 10.29 -17.78 -3.30
N ILE A 38 9.05 -17.29 -3.23
CA ILE A 38 7.83 -18.12 -3.23
C ILE A 38 7.70 -18.84 -4.57
N ILE A 39 7.78 -18.11 -5.68
CA ILE A 39 7.68 -18.67 -7.05
C ILE A 39 8.77 -19.73 -7.30
N ARG A 40 9.98 -19.55 -6.75
CA ARG A 40 11.04 -20.58 -6.84
C ARG A 40 10.67 -21.87 -6.10
N ALA A 41 10.12 -21.75 -4.88
CA ALA A 41 9.68 -22.92 -4.11
C ALA A 41 8.55 -23.67 -4.82
N GLU A 42 7.53 -22.96 -5.33
CA GLU A 42 6.46 -23.54 -6.15
C GLU A 42 7.01 -24.24 -7.41
N ASN A 43 8.00 -23.63 -8.07
CA ASN A 43 8.63 -24.21 -9.26
C ASN A 43 9.36 -25.51 -8.96
N ASP A 44 10.06 -25.61 -7.82
CA ASP A 44 10.78 -26.83 -7.41
C ASP A 44 9.81 -27.93 -6.92
N GLU A 45 8.68 -27.57 -6.30
CA GLU A 45 7.59 -28.50 -6.01
C GLU A 45 6.98 -29.05 -7.32
N LEU A 46 6.67 -28.18 -8.28
CA LEU A 46 6.16 -28.59 -9.59
C LEU A 46 7.13 -29.50 -10.35
N LYS A 47 8.45 -29.22 -10.34
CA LYS A 47 9.47 -30.14 -10.89
C LYS A 47 9.40 -31.52 -10.22
N THR A 48 9.23 -31.56 -8.90
CA THR A 48 9.15 -32.82 -8.13
C THR A 48 7.88 -33.61 -8.48
N ILE A 49 6.75 -32.92 -8.66
CA ILE A 49 5.49 -33.52 -9.13
C ILE A 49 5.66 -34.09 -10.55
N VAL A 50 6.21 -33.31 -11.48
CA VAL A 50 6.46 -33.75 -12.88
C VAL A 50 7.34 -34.99 -12.90
N TYR A 51 8.50 -34.97 -12.21
CA TYR A 51 9.39 -36.13 -12.13
C TYR A 51 8.69 -37.38 -11.54
N THR A 52 7.82 -37.19 -10.55
CA THR A 52 7.05 -38.29 -9.96
C THR A 52 6.03 -38.87 -10.95
N LEU A 53 5.38 -38.02 -11.75
CA LEU A 53 4.43 -38.43 -12.79
C LEU A 53 5.13 -39.12 -13.97
N GLU A 54 6.28 -38.60 -14.43
CA GLU A 54 7.12 -39.25 -15.45
C GLU A 54 7.60 -40.65 -15.01
N LYS A 55 7.97 -40.79 -13.73
CA LYS A 55 8.35 -42.08 -13.15
C LYS A 55 7.17 -43.05 -13.07
N ARG A 56 5.96 -42.60 -12.73
CA ARG A 56 4.75 -43.46 -12.78
C ARG A 56 4.44 -43.88 -14.21
N LEU A 57 4.45 -42.94 -15.16
CA LEU A 57 4.19 -43.21 -16.57
C LEU A 57 5.14 -44.26 -17.17
N THR A 58 6.41 -44.25 -16.76
CA THR A 58 7.41 -45.25 -17.19
C THR A 58 7.37 -46.57 -16.41
N GLN A 59 6.69 -46.62 -15.25
CA GLN A 59 6.46 -47.85 -14.48
C GLN A 59 5.11 -48.51 -14.79
N GLU A 60 4.12 -47.76 -15.27
CA GLU A 60 2.75 -48.23 -15.51
C GLU A 60 2.48 -48.77 -16.93
N THR A 61 3.47 -48.78 -17.83
CA THR A 61 3.38 -49.49 -19.13
C THR A 61 3.55 -51.01 -18.95
N PRO A 62 2.52 -51.85 -19.19
CA PRO A 62 2.55 -53.25 -18.79
C PRO A 62 3.09 -54.20 -19.86
N ILE A 63 3.97 -55.12 -19.48
CA ILE A 63 4.12 -56.43 -20.12
C ILE A 63 3.45 -57.47 -19.20
N LEU A 64 2.74 -58.43 -19.79
CA LEU A 64 1.64 -59.16 -19.15
C LEU A 64 2.04 -60.26 -18.14
N SER A 65 1.30 -60.26 -17.01
CA SER A 65 0.82 -61.43 -16.22
C SER A 65 1.84 -62.26 -15.38
N PRO A 66 1.38 -63.07 -14.38
CA PRO A 66 0.02 -63.26 -13.84
C PRO A 66 -0.14 -62.99 -12.32
N GLN A 67 -1.40 -62.96 -11.84
CA GLN A 67 -1.78 -62.84 -10.41
C GLN A 67 -1.65 -64.15 -9.62
N ILE A 68 -1.48 -64.05 -8.28
CA ILE A 68 -1.94 -65.02 -7.26
C ILE A 68 -2.49 -64.23 -6.04
N ASP A 69 -3.47 -64.79 -5.33
CA ASP A 69 -4.50 -64.08 -4.54
C ASP A 69 -4.24 -63.74 -3.04
N THR A 70 -5.14 -62.87 -2.53
CA THR A 70 -5.60 -62.43 -1.18
C THR A 70 -5.47 -63.39 0.05
N PRO A 71 -5.71 -62.99 1.36
CA PRO A 71 -6.66 -61.96 1.84
C PRO A 71 -6.41 -61.13 3.16
N VAL A 72 -7.07 -59.96 3.21
CA VAL A 72 -7.94 -59.33 4.26
C VAL A 72 -7.65 -59.48 5.79
N SER A 73 -7.63 -58.34 6.53
CA SER A 73 -8.39 -58.16 7.80
C SER A 73 -8.54 -56.70 8.23
N GLU A 74 -9.68 -56.38 8.84
CA GLU A 74 -9.98 -55.16 9.61
C GLU A 74 -9.72 -55.40 11.14
N ASN A 75 -10.06 -54.57 12.15
CA ASN A 75 -10.67 -53.22 12.28
C ASN A 75 -10.24 -52.62 13.66
N SER A 76 -10.46 -51.32 13.93
CA SER A 76 -11.08 -50.77 15.18
C SER A 76 -10.67 -49.32 15.57
N PHE A 77 -11.62 -48.61 16.20
CA PHE A 77 -11.51 -47.27 16.82
C PHE A 77 -11.29 -47.37 18.34
N GLU A 78 -10.73 -46.34 19.00
CA GLU A 78 -11.49 -45.47 19.95
C GLU A 78 -10.71 -44.32 20.63
N ASN A 79 -11.48 -43.41 21.24
CA ASN A 79 -11.23 -42.07 21.76
C ASN A 79 -10.21 -41.86 22.92
N GLY A 80 -9.75 -40.61 23.06
CA GLY A 80 -9.17 -40.01 24.28
C GLY A 80 -9.12 -38.47 24.19
N SER A 81 -9.30 -37.73 25.30
CA SER A 81 -9.64 -36.28 25.27
C SER A 81 -8.96 -35.44 26.38
N ILE A 82 -9.16 -34.10 26.36
CA ILE A 82 -9.19 -33.10 27.48
C ILE A 82 -8.04 -32.04 27.62
N LYS A 83 -8.38 -30.76 27.28
CA LYS A 83 -8.05 -29.43 27.92
C LYS A 83 -6.59 -28.91 28.04
N SER A 84 -6.29 -27.63 28.34
CA SER A 84 -6.91 -26.28 28.07
C SER A 84 -5.99 -25.13 28.62
N TYR A 85 -6.42 -23.86 28.44
CA TYR A 85 -5.85 -22.57 28.96
C TYR A 85 -4.66 -21.96 28.18
N GLY A 86 -4.57 -20.63 27.98
CA GLY A 86 -5.51 -19.55 28.31
C GLY A 86 -5.06 -18.17 27.78
N LYS A 87 -6.00 -17.23 27.55
CA LYS A 87 -5.71 -15.83 27.16
C LYS A 87 -5.26 -14.98 28.35
N LYS A 88 -4.48 -13.93 28.08
CA LYS A 88 -4.39 -12.74 28.94
C LYS A 88 -4.64 -11.48 28.11
N GLU A 89 -5.53 -10.63 28.61
CA GLU A 89 -5.69 -9.24 28.17
C GLU A 89 -4.87 -8.35 29.11
N GLN A 90 -4.35 -7.23 28.61
CA GLN A 90 -3.64 -6.26 29.44
C GLN A 90 -3.71 -4.84 28.85
N GLU A 91 -4.39 -3.98 29.58
CA GLU A 91 -4.35 -2.50 29.63
C GLU A 91 -4.58 -2.14 31.13
N PRO A 92 -4.47 -0.89 31.59
CA PRO A 92 -3.96 0.34 30.95
C PRO A 92 -2.82 1.01 31.77
N GLU A 93 -2.18 2.08 31.27
CA GLU A 93 -1.55 3.11 32.13
C GLU A 93 -1.73 4.55 31.56
N PHE A 94 -1.46 5.54 32.42
CA PHE A 94 -2.02 6.91 32.43
C PHE A 94 -1.03 8.02 31.97
N PHE A 95 -1.42 9.29 32.20
CA PHE A 95 -0.66 10.56 32.15
C PHE A 95 -0.62 11.29 30.78
N SER A 96 -0.64 12.64 30.70
CA SER A 96 -1.10 13.72 31.61
C SER A 96 -1.16 15.05 30.83
N GLU A 97 -1.93 16.05 31.28
CA GLU A 97 -2.07 17.36 30.60
C GLU A 97 -0.81 18.23 30.66
N THR A 98 -0.34 18.75 29.51
CA THR A 98 0.45 20.00 29.41
C THR A 98 0.30 20.68 28.04
N GLY A 99 -0.29 21.88 28.00
CA GLY A 99 -0.15 22.86 26.91
C GLY A 99 -0.82 22.56 25.55
N PRO A 100 -1.00 23.57 24.67
CA PRO A 100 -1.42 23.38 23.29
C PRO A 100 -0.22 23.07 22.39
N ASP A 101 0.57 22.04 22.76
CA ASP A 101 1.47 21.43 21.81
C ASP A 101 0.59 20.73 20.75
N PHE A 102 0.75 21.12 19.48
CA PHE A 102 0.07 20.47 18.36
C PHE A 102 0.74 19.12 18.10
N ASP A 103 0.43 18.17 18.99
CA ASP A 103 0.89 16.79 18.99
C ASP A 103 0.43 16.15 17.67
N SER A 104 1.34 16.14 16.69
CA SER A 104 1.09 15.73 15.31
C SER A 104 1.02 14.21 15.22
N LYS A 105 0.04 13.63 15.91
CA LYS A 105 -0.33 12.23 15.78
C LYS A 105 -0.98 12.04 14.41
N TRP A 106 -0.14 11.76 13.41
CA TRP A 106 -0.55 11.48 12.04
C TRP A 106 -1.31 10.15 11.95
N TYR A 107 -2.58 10.18 12.35
CA TYR A 107 -3.50 9.08 12.09
C TYR A 107 -3.82 9.01 10.60
N LYS A 108 -4.15 7.80 10.11
CA LYS A 108 -4.50 7.55 8.69
C LYS A 108 -5.90 8.06 8.35
N ASN A 109 -6.17 9.31 8.67
CA ASN A 109 -7.48 9.92 8.54
C ASN A 109 -7.72 10.50 7.14
N ILE A 110 -6.73 10.51 6.23
CA ILE A 110 -6.93 10.90 4.83
C ILE A 110 -7.36 9.68 4.00
N CYS A 111 -8.37 9.85 3.15
CA CYS A 111 -8.58 8.98 2.00
C CYS A 111 -8.69 9.80 0.70
N ILE A 112 -8.49 9.15 -0.44
CA ILE A 112 -8.77 9.73 -1.76
C ILE A 112 -10.23 9.41 -2.09
N ALA A 113 -11.12 10.38 -1.88
CA ALA A 113 -12.56 10.22 -2.09
C ALA A 113 -12.93 10.18 -3.59
N LYS A 114 -12.18 10.89 -4.44
CA LYS A 114 -12.38 10.90 -5.90
C LYS A 114 -11.04 11.02 -6.62
N SER A 115 -10.89 10.29 -7.72
CA SER A 115 -9.71 10.38 -8.60
C SER A 115 -10.16 10.68 -10.04
N HIS A 116 -9.57 11.69 -10.65
CA HIS A 116 -9.84 12.14 -12.01
C HIS A 116 -8.50 12.43 -12.72
N PRO A 117 -8.40 12.46 -14.07
CA PRO A 117 -7.17 12.86 -14.76
C PRO A 117 -6.64 14.24 -14.36
N ASN A 118 -7.52 15.18 -14.04
CA ASN A 118 -7.11 16.57 -13.76
C ASN A 118 -7.21 16.99 -12.29
N TYR A 119 -7.70 16.14 -11.39
CA TYR A 119 -7.77 16.42 -9.96
C TYR A 119 -7.88 15.15 -9.12
N ILE A 120 -7.55 15.27 -7.84
CA ILE A 120 -7.92 14.32 -6.79
C ILE A 120 -8.68 15.06 -5.68
N VAL A 121 -9.62 14.39 -5.03
CA VAL A 121 -10.29 14.90 -3.83
C VAL A 121 -9.82 14.08 -2.65
N LEU A 122 -9.18 14.75 -1.70
CA LEU A 122 -8.85 14.18 -0.40
C LEU A 122 -10.02 14.41 0.55
N ARG A 123 -10.27 13.45 1.43
CA ARG A 123 -11.24 13.59 2.52
C ARG A 123 -10.58 13.27 3.85
N ASN A 124 -10.79 14.12 4.84
CA ASN A 124 -10.52 13.79 6.23
C ASN A 124 -11.70 12.94 6.75
N CYS A 125 -11.43 11.68 7.07
CA CYS A 125 -12.34 10.70 7.63
C CYS A 125 -12.44 10.78 9.16
N SER A 126 -11.58 11.57 9.83
CA SER A 126 -11.72 11.81 11.26
C SER A 126 -13.04 12.51 11.57
N GLN A 127 -13.65 12.13 12.69
CA GLN A 127 -14.87 12.76 13.19
C GLN A 127 -14.58 14.01 14.02
N VAL A 128 -13.36 14.12 14.58
CA VAL A 128 -13.01 15.16 15.57
C VAL A 128 -11.65 15.82 15.33
N GLU A 129 -10.72 15.18 14.63
CA GLU A 129 -9.35 15.69 14.45
C GLU A 129 -9.18 16.44 13.14
N HIS A 130 -8.51 17.58 13.20
CA HIS A 130 -7.97 18.26 12.02
C HIS A 130 -6.78 17.49 11.47
N GLN A 131 -6.59 17.56 10.16
CA GLN A 131 -5.52 16.84 9.45
C GLN A 131 -4.70 17.82 8.64
N SER A 132 -3.39 17.94 8.93
CA SER A 132 -2.48 18.67 8.04
C SER A 132 -2.14 17.84 6.80
N LEU A 133 -1.91 18.50 5.67
CA LEU A 133 -1.28 17.95 4.47
C LEU A 133 0.23 18.24 4.39
N ASP A 134 0.81 18.89 5.40
CA ASP A 134 2.25 19.13 5.46
C ASP A 134 3.04 17.83 5.32
N ASP A 135 4.14 17.88 4.57
CA ASP A 135 5.06 16.77 4.30
C ASP A 135 4.50 15.52 3.60
N PHE A 136 3.21 15.50 3.27
CA PHE A 136 2.63 14.43 2.47
C PHE A 136 3.09 14.50 1.02
N ILE A 137 3.42 13.34 0.45
CA ILE A 137 3.88 13.20 -0.92
C ILE A 137 2.92 12.33 -1.74
N PHE A 138 2.47 12.88 -2.86
CA PHE A 138 1.59 12.24 -3.83
C PHE A 138 2.35 11.59 -4.98
N PHE A 139 2.01 10.33 -5.22
CA PHE A 139 2.44 9.52 -6.35
C PHE A 139 1.23 9.04 -7.14
N ARG A 140 1.36 8.95 -8.47
CA ARG A 140 0.31 8.41 -9.32
C ARG A 140 0.87 7.63 -10.49
N THR A 141 0.27 6.47 -10.72
CA THR A 141 0.59 5.56 -11.82
C THR A 141 -0.68 5.38 -12.67
N VAL A 142 -0.57 5.64 -13.98
CA VAL A 142 -1.65 5.50 -14.96
C VAL A 142 -1.12 4.61 -16.07
N ASP A 143 -1.89 3.57 -16.43
CA ASP A 143 -1.52 2.55 -17.41
C ASP A 143 -0.10 1.96 -17.18
N GLY A 144 0.27 1.75 -15.91
CA GLY A 144 1.59 1.24 -15.51
C GLY A 144 2.74 2.24 -15.58
N LYS A 145 2.49 3.51 -15.97
CA LYS A 145 3.49 4.57 -16.03
C LYS A 145 3.28 5.60 -14.91
N GLU A 146 4.36 5.94 -14.20
CA GLU A 146 4.34 7.03 -13.22
C GLU A 146 4.10 8.38 -13.95
N THR A 147 3.02 9.06 -13.56
CA THR A 147 2.54 10.34 -14.13
C THR A 147 2.73 11.50 -13.15
N VAL A 148 2.71 11.21 -11.84
CA VAL A 148 3.11 12.13 -10.77
C VAL A 148 4.17 11.42 -9.95
N SER A 149 5.41 11.90 -10.01
CA SER A 149 6.57 11.23 -9.39
C SER A 149 6.96 11.91 -8.08
N GLY A 150 6.16 11.68 -7.04
CA GLY A 150 6.44 12.16 -5.69
C GLY A 150 6.39 13.68 -5.57
N CYS A 151 5.20 14.26 -5.77
CA CYS A 151 4.96 15.68 -5.54
C CYS A 151 4.58 15.93 -4.07
N PRO A 152 5.28 16.79 -3.32
CA PRO A 152 4.78 17.25 -2.03
C PRO A 152 3.48 18.05 -2.22
N PHE A 153 2.59 18.01 -1.23
CA PHE A 153 1.46 18.93 -1.16
C PHE A 153 1.91 20.32 -0.66
N PRO A 154 1.10 21.38 -0.90
CA PRO A 154 1.41 22.71 -0.36
C PRO A 154 1.34 22.74 1.16
N GLU A 155 2.34 23.40 1.76
CA GLU A 155 2.44 23.61 3.20
C GLU A 155 1.32 24.54 3.74
N GLY A 156 0.98 24.36 5.02
CA GLY A 156 -0.05 25.11 5.75
C GLY A 156 -1.49 24.70 5.43
N VAL A 157 -1.71 23.60 4.70
CA VAL A 157 -3.07 23.13 4.36
C VAL A 157 -3.61 22.20 5.44
N ILE A 158 -4.61 22.67 6.18
CA ILE A 158 -5.31 21.91 7.22
C ILE A 158 -6.73 21.56 6.74
N ILE A 159 -7.06 20.27 6.69
CA ILE A 159 -8.40 19.75 6.36
C ILE A 159 -9.18 19.53 7.68
N PRO A 160 -10.32 20.21 7.89
CA PRO A 160 -11.18 19.96 9.06
C PRO A 160 -11.78 18.54 9.09
N PRO A 161 -12.28 18.08 10.24
CA PRO A 161 -12.97 16.80 10.36
C PRO A 161 -14.08 16.63 9.30
N GLN A 162 -14.27 15.39 8.84
CA GLN A 162 -15.27 14.97 7.84
C GLN A 162 -15.27 15.72 6.49
N SER A 163 -14.31 16.62 6.25
CA SER A 163 -14.32 17.58 5.13
C SER A 163 -13.50 17.13 3.93
N GLU A 164 -13.80 17.68 2.75
CA GLU A 164 -13.09 17.41 1.49
C GLU A 164 -12.18 18.57 1.09
N PHE A 165 -11.02 18.26 0.50
CA PHE A 165 -10.07 19.21 -0.09
C PHE A 165 -9.66 18.74 -1.49
N THR A 166 -9.72 19.61 -2.50
CA THR A 166 -9.47 19.24 -3.90
C THR A 166 -8.12 19.73 -4.39
N ILE A 167 -7.31 18.82 -4.93
CA ILE A 167 -6.00 19.14 -5.49
C ILE A 167 -6.12 19.06 -7.01
N TYR A 168 -5.92 20.18 -7.68
CA TYR A 168 -6.00 20.29 -9.13
C TYR A 168 -4.63 20.20 -9.79
N SER A 169 -4.60 19.64 -11.00
CA SER A 169 -3.57 19.94 -12.01
C SER A 169 -3.83 21.32 -12.64
N ASP A 170 -2.81 21.93 -13.24
CA ASP A 170 -2.89 23.20 -13.95
C ASP A 170 -3.57 23.05 -15.32
N HIS A 171 -4.88 22.92 -15.28
CA HIS A 171 -5.74 22.76 -16.45
C HIS A 171 -6.77 23.90 -16.52
N PRO A 172 -7.29 24.24 -17.72
CA PRO A 172 -8.35 25.24 -17.87
C PRO A 172 -9.59 24.85 -17.08
N GLY A 173 -9.85 25.56 -15.98
CA GLY A 173 -10.92 25.25 -15.02
C GLY A 173 -10.45 25.02 -13.58
N ALA A 174 -9.15 24.78 -13.37
CA ALA A 174 -8.56 24.71 -12.03
C ALA A 174 -8.80 26.00 -11.24
N ARG A 175 -9.14 25.87 -9.95
CA ARG A 175 -9.33 27.01 -9.04
C ARG A 175 -8.66 26.74 -7.70
N ASN A 176 -7.78 27.65 -7.29
CA ASN A 176 -7.28 27.71 -5.93
C ASN A 176 -8.32 28.44 -5.07
N VAL A 177 -8.77 27.80 -3.99
CA VAL A 177 -9.74 28.35 -3.04
C VAL A 177 -9.23 28.04 -1.65
N TYR A 178 -8.90 29.09 -0.88
CA TYR A 178 -8.32 28.95 0.45
C TYR A 178 -9.11 27.97 1.33
N GLY A 179 -8.42 27.00 1.92
CA GLY A 179 -9.00 25.95 2.76
C GLY A 179 -9.89 24.92 2.04
N LYS A 180 -10.00 24.95 0.70
CA LYS A 180 -10.84 24.02 -0.09
C LYS A 180 -10.14 23.39 -1.29
N SER A 181 -9.22 24.10 -1.93
CA SER A 181 -8.46 23.55 -3.06
C SER A 181 -7.15 24.27 -3.34
N CYS A 182 -6.20 23.53 -3.90
CA CYS A 182 -4.93 24.06 -4.42
C CYS A 182 -4.68 23.59 -5.86
N ILE A 183 -3.63 24.12 -6.50
CA ILE A 183 -3.20 23.76 -7.85
C ILE A 183 -1.72 23.34 -7.81
N LEU A 184 -1.41 22.15 -8.33
CA LEU A 184 -0.04 21.68 -8.51
C LEU A 184 0.48 22.13 -9.88
N HIS A 185 0.94 23.38 -9.96
CA HIS A 185 1.39 24.07 -11.18
C HIS A 185 2.46 23.34 -12.03
N ARG A 186 3.13 22.32 -11.48
CA ARG A 186 4.08 21.48 -12.22
C ARG A 186 3.41 20.50 -13.20
N TYR A 187 2.11 20.23 -13.03
CA TYR A 187 1.40 19.19 -13.77
C TYR A 187 0.18 19.78 -14.49
N ASN A 188 0.18 19.77 -15.82
CA ASN A 188 -1.00 20.18 -16.62
C ASN A 188 -2.14 19.14 -16.57
N THR A 189 -1.80 17.90 -16.18
CA THR A 189 -2.72 16.80 -15.92
C THR A 189 -2.00 15.78 -15.02
N PHE A 190 -2.75 15.00 -14.25
CA PHE A 190 -2.27 13.81 -13.54
C PHE A 190 -2.42 12.53 -14.39
N GLY A 191 -2.73 12.66 -15.68
CA GLY A 191 -2.75 11.55 -16.64
C GLY A 191 -4.16 10.98 -16.87
N SER A 192 -4.49 10.86 -18.16
CA SER A 192 -5.70 10.22 -18.70
C SER A 192 -5.42 8.77 -19.04
N GLY A 193 -6.20 7.84 -18.48
CA GLY A 193 -6.02 6.39 -18.68
C GLY A 193 -6.58 5.60 -17.50
N LYS A 194 -6.28 4.29 -17.42
CA LYS A 194 -6.62 3.49 -16.24
C LYS A 194 -5.65 3.86 -15.12
N VAL A 195 -6.16 4.48 -14.07
CA VAL A 195 -5.44 4.65 -12.80
C VAL A 195 -5.10 3.26 -12.26
N THR A 196 -3.81 2.95 -12.16
CA THR A 196 -3.33 1.72 -11.52
C THR A 196 -2.95 1.98 -10.05
N GLU A 197 -2.45 3.17 -9.74
CA GLU A 197 -2.13 3.59 -8.36
C GLU A 197 -2.43 5.10 -8.17
N ASN A 198 -3.02 5.48 -7.03
CA ASN A 198 -2.73 6.77 -6.39
C ASN A 198 -2.29 6.49 -4.96
N ILE A 199 -1.09 6.92 -4.61
CA ILE A 199 -0.47 6.67 -3.31
C ILE A 199 -0.12 8.01 -2.68
N ILE A 200 -0.46 8.16 -1.40
CA ILE A 200 -0.06 9.28 -0.56
C ILE A 200 0.77 8.71 0.58
N LEU A 201 2.04 9.14 0.62
CA LEU A 201 2.99 8.81 1.69
C LEU A 201 3.03 9.96 2.70
N ASP A 202 3.10 9.64 3.98
CA ASP A 202 3.46 10.59 5.03
C ASP A 202 4.97 10.89 5.05
N GLU A 203 5.37 11.79 5.96
CA GLU A 203 6.76 12.21 6.17
C GLU A 203 7.75 11.05 6.46
N THR A 204 7.25 9.91 6.95
CA THR A 204 8.06 8.72 7.25
C THR A 204 8.21 7.78 6.05
N GLY A 205 7.48 8.05 4.96
CA GLY A 205 7.41 7.19 3.77
C GLY A 205 6.43 6.04 3.91
N LYS A 206 5.60 6.06 4.95
CA LYS A 206 4.55 5.08 5.17
C LYS A 206 3.32 5.48 4.37
N GLU A 207 2.68 4.47 3.78
CA GLU A 207 1.48 4.67 2.97
C GLU A 207 0.28 5.02 3.87
N THR A 208 -0.25 6.22 3.71
CA THR A 208 -1.32 6.77 4.55
C THR A 208 -2.67 6.67 3.87
N ALA A 209 -2.72 6.93 2.55
CA ALA A 209 -3.92 6.76 1.73
C ALA A 209 -3.56 6.11 0.39
N ASN A 210 -4.37 5.15 -0.03
CA ASN A 210 -4.23 4.48 -1.32
C ASN A 210 -5.60 4.35 -1.99
N TYR A 211 -5.63 4.60 -3.30
CA TYR A 211 -6.76 4.32 -4.17
C TYR A 211 -6.31 3.36 -5.28
N ILE A 212 -6.20 2.08 -4.91
CA ILE A 212 -6.16 0.96 -5.87
C ILE A 212 -7.60 0.74 -6.33
N LEU A 213 -7.85 1.01 -7.61
CA LEU A 213 -9.10 0.62 -8.24
C LEU A 213 -9.00 -0.86 -8.63
N CYS A 214 -9.31 -1.74 -7.67
CA CYS A 214 -9.47 -3.18 -7.91
C CYS A 214 -10.68 -3.42 -8.83
N VAL A 215 -10.46 -3.27 -10.14
CA VAL A 215 -11.41 -3.73 -11.16
C VAL A 215 -11.29 -5.26 -11.24
N PHE A 216 -11.98 -5.95 -10.33
CA PHE A 216 -12.57 -7.23 -10.71
C PHE A 216 -13.70 -6.92 -11.70
N GLN A 217 -13.75 -7.71 -12.77
CA GLN A 217 -14.60 -7.45 -13.94
C GLN A 217 -16.07 -7.74 -13.63
N GLU A 218 -16.95 -7.01 -14.32
CA GLU A 218 -18.11 -7.58 -15.01
C GLU A 218 -17.95 -7.29 -16.51
#